data_AF-U4R018-F1
#
_entry.id   AF-U4R018-F1
#
_cell.length_a   1.000
_cell.length_b   1.000
_cell.length_c   1.000
_cell.angle_alpha   90.00
_cell.angle_beta   90.00
_cell.angle_gamma   90.00
#
_symmetry.space_group_name_H-M   'P 1'
#
loop_
_entity.id
_entity.type
_entity.pdbx_description
1 polymer ?
#
loop_
_entity_poly.entity_id
_entity_poly.type
_entity_poly.pdbx_seq_one_letter_code
_entity_poly.pdbx_strand_id
1 'polypeptide(L)'
;VSRTYKGTDGYAPIFAYLGQEGYGVNVELREGSVHCQKGTAAFLEQSIAYAKRATDLPLLIRMDAGNDSAENLHVCHREKADYIIKANLRREPKEMWLRIAETTGIACQQREGKVEYIGAIEFREKGFDRPLRQVFHVIHRTIDRDGQVLLFPEIEVSVYWTSLRCAPSRVIELYRDHGTSEQFHSEIKTEFGFGASACRKIRNE
;
A
#
# COMPACT_ATOMS: atom_id res chain seq x y z
N VAL A 1 -1.39 21.67 -17.96
CA VAL A 1 -1.04 22.05 -16.56
C VAL A 1 -2.32 22.48 -15.85
N SER A 2 -2.50 22.10 -14.59
CA SER A 2 -3.76 22.37 -13.88
C SER A 2 -3.57 22.45 -12.37
N ARG A 3 -4.44 23.23 -11.72
CA ARG A 3 -4.44 23.53 -10.29
C ARG A 3 -4.59 22.27 -9.44
N THR A 4 -3.60 21.99 -8.59
CA THR A 4 -3.64 20.90 -7.61
C THR A 4 -4.62 21.21 -6.47
N TYR A 5 -4.98 20.22 -5.66
CA TYR A 5 -5.78 20.38 -4.43
C TYR A 5 -5.17 21.41 -3.43
N LYS A 6 -3.87 21.70 -3.55
CA LYS A 6 -3.15 22.71 -2.74
C LYS A 6 -3.02 24.08 -3.40
N GLY A 7 -3.72 24.32 -4.52
CA GLY A 7 -3.79 25.64 -5.15
C GLY A 7 -2.61 26.01 -6.04
N THR A 8 -1.64 25.11 -6.25
CA THR A 8 -0.48 25.32 -7.14
C THR A 8 -0.67 24.60 -8.47
N ASP A 9 -0.19 25.19 -9.57
CA ASP A 9 -0.10 24.53 -10.87
C ASP A 9 1.03 23.48 -10.86
N GLY A 10 0.71 22.22 -11.16
CA GLY A 10 1.71 21.16 -11.08
C GLY A 10 1.30 19.84 -11.74
N TYR A 11 2.29 18.99 -11.98
CA TYR A 11 2.11 17.61 -12.40
C TYR A 11 2.03 16.69 -11.18
N ALA A 12 1.25 15.61 -11.29
CA ALA A 12 1.21 14.52 -10.32
C ALA A 12 1.91 13.30 -10.92
N PRO A 13 3.26 13.20 -10.80
CA PRO A 13 3.98 12.10 -11.42
C PRO A 13 3.66 10.77 -10.72
N ILE A 14 3.56 9.72 -11.52
CA ILE A 14 3.52 8.33 -11.05
C ILE A 14 4.79 7.63 -11.54
N PHE A 15 5.40 6.85 -10.65
CA PHE A 15 6.64 6.14 -10.94
C PHE A 15 6.47 4.65 -10.63
N ALA A 16 7.11 3.83 -11.46
CA ALA A 16 7.29 2.42 -11.21
C ALA A 16 8.78 2.08 -11.13
N TYR A 17 9.16 1.32 -10.11
CA TYR A 17 10.53 0.87 -9.89
C TYR A 17 10.60 -0.66 -9.85
N LEU A 18 11.73 -1.23 -10.28
CA LEU A 18 12.02 -2.66 -10.24
C LEU A 18 13.24 -2.93 -9.37
N GLY A 19 13.17 -3.99 -8.58
CA GLY A 19 14.28 -4.47 -7.76
C GLY A 19 14.51 -3.68 -6.47
N GLN A 20 15.51 -4.14 -5.71
CA GLN A 20 15.89 -3.52 -4.44
C GLN A 20 16.65 -2.20 -4.65
N GLU A 21 17.35 -2.12 -5.76
CA GLU A 21 18.22 -1.05 -6.22
C GLU A 21 17.44 0.15 -6.79
N GLY A 22 16.13 -0.01 -7.04
CA GLY A 22 15.25 1.09 -7.45
C GLY A 22 15.38 1.46 -8.94
N TYR A 23 15.53 0.50 -9.83
CA TYR A 23 15.58 0.77 -11.27
C TYR A 23 14.25 1.33 -11.76
N GLY A 24 14.23 2.57 -12.26
CA GLY A 24 13.03 3.19 -12.82
C GLY A 24 12.57 2.43 -14.08
N VAL A 25 11.38 1.83 -14.03
CA VAL A 25 10.82 1.03 -15.14
C VAL A 25 9.76 1.80 -15.91
N ASN A 26 9.04 2.71 -15.25
CA ASN A 26 8.06 3.55 -15.93
C ASN A 26 7.86 4.87 -15.19
N VAL A 27 7.60 5.93 -15.93
CA VAL A 27 7.25 7.25 -15.40
C VAL A 27 6.18 7.88 -16.28
N GLU A 28 5.16 8.44 -15.65
CA GLU A 28 4.12 9.18 -16.35
C GLU A 28 3.85 10.50 -15.61
N LEU A 29 3.92 11.61 -16.35
CA LEU A 29 3.61 12.95 -15.84
C LEU A 29 2.13 13.23 -16.06
N ARG A 30 1.32 13.12 -15.00
CA ARG A 30 -0.12 13.39 -15.09
C ARG A 30 -0.44 14.85 -14.79
N GLU A 31 -1.37 15.43 -15.54
CA GLU A 31 -1.89 16.76 -15.23
C GLU A 31 -2.72 16.73 -13.94
N GLY A 32 -2.50 17.69 -13.04
CA GLY A 32 -3.09 17.73 -11.69
C GLY A 32 -4.63 17.75 -11.57
N SER A 33 -5.38 17.93 -12.67
CA SER A 33 -6.85 17.97 -12.74
C SER A 33 -7.46 16.64 -13.16
N VAL A 34 -6.64 15.67 -13.58
CA VAL A 34 -7.14 14.37 -13.98
C VAL A 34 -7.55 13.58 -12.75
N HIS A 35 -8.83 13.23 -12.68
CA HIS A 35 -9.44 12.48 -11.59
C HIS A 35 -8.59 11.23 -11.26
N CYS A 36 -8.28 11.08 -9.98
CA CYS A 36 -7.20 10.27 -9.42
C CYS A 36 -7.23 8.76 -9.72
N GLN A 37 -8.13 8.21 -10.54
CA GLN A 37 -8.11 6.80 -10.94
C GLN A 37 -8.06 6.59 -12.46
N LYS A 38 -8.23 7.65 -13.25
CA LYS A 38 -8.13 7.56 -14.71
C LYS A 38 -6.66 7.34 -15.08
N GLY A 39 -6.32 6.12 -15.49
CA GLY A 39 -5.01 5.74 -16.03
C GLY A 39 -4.07 4.98 -15.09
N THR A 40 -4.38 4.80 -13.80
CA THR A 40 -3.49 4.01 -12.90
C THR A 40 -3.41 2.54 -13.31
N ALA A 41 -4.55 1.93 -13.65
CA ALA A 41 -4.58 0.54 -14.12
C ALA A 41 -3.77 0.34 -15.42
N ALA A 42 -3.92 1.25 -16.39
CA ALA A 42 -3.14 1.22 -17.63
C ALA A 42 -1.65 1.41 -17.39
N PHE A 43 -1.27 2.35 -16.52
CA PHE A 43 0.12 2.56 -16.12
C PHE A 43 0.70 1.33 -15.41
N LEU A 44 -0.07 0.69 -14.53
CA LEU A 44 0.33 -0.54 -13.84
C LEU A 44 0.56 -1.67 -14.85
N GLU A 45 -0.38 -1.89 -15.78
CA GLU A 45 -0.28 -2.91 -16.83
C GLU A 45 0.98 -2.69 -17.69
N GLN A 46 1.22 -1.46 -18.14
CA GLN A 46 2.42 -1.11 -18.89
C GLN A 46 3.70 -1.30 -18.08
N SER A 47 3.69 -0.94 -16.80
CA SER A 47 4.83 -1.11 -15.90
C SER A 47 5.17 -2.58 -15.66
N ILE A 48 4.16 -3.44 -15.53
CA ILE A 48 4.34 -4.89 -15.44
C ILE A 48 4.93 -5.42 -16.75
N ALA A 49 4.40 -5.00 -17.91
CA ALA A 49 4.93 -5.41 -19.20
C ALA A 49 6.40 -5.02 -19.38
N TYR A 50 6.80 -3.82 -18.95
CA TYR A 50 8.20 -3.39 -18.99
C TYR A 50 9.08 -4.18 -18.02
N ALA A 51 8.61 -4.45 -16.80
CA ALA A 51 9.36 -5.28 -15.85
C ALA A 51 9.58 -6.71 -16.37
N LYS A 52 8.56 -7.33 -16.98
CA LYS A 52 8.67 -8.66 -17.62
C LYS A 52 9.63 -8.69 -18.80
N ARG A 53 9.98 -7.54 -19.41
CA ARG A 53 11.03 -7.46 -20.44
C ARG A 53 12.43 -7.36 -19.84
N ALA A 54 12.54 -6.91 -18.60
CA ALA A 54 13.80 -6.75 -17.90
C ALA A 54 14.18 -8.00 -17.08
N THR A 55 13.20 -8.82 -16.68
CA THR A 55 13.42 -10.03 -15.88
C THR A 55 12.36 -11.10 -16.16
N ASP A 56 12.76 -12.36 -16.06
CA ASP A 56 11.88 -13.54 -16.10
C ASP A 56 11.43 -13.99 -14.69
N LEU A 57 11.92 -13.33 -13.64
CA LEU A 57 11.53 -13.66 -12.27
C LEU A 57 10.05 -13.31 -11.99
N PRO A 58 9.39 -14.03 -11.08
CA PRO A 58 8.06 -13.67 -10.61
C PRO A 58 8.07 -12.25 -10.03
N LEU A 59 7.02 -11.46 -10.34
CA LEU A 59 6.92 -10.07 -9.89
C LEU A 59 5.99 -9.95 -8.68
N LEU A 60 6.45 -9.25 -7.65
CA LEU A 60 5.71 -8.82 -6.48
C LEU A 60 5.44 -7.31 -6.54
N ILE A 61 4.21 -6.96 -6.91
CA ILE A 61 3.71 -5.60 -7.01
C ILE A 61 3.39 -5.04 -5.61
N ARG A 62 4.05 -3.95 -5.21
CA ARG A 62 3.76 -3.23 -3.96
C ARG A 62 3.24 -1.83 -4.24
N MET A 63 2.11 -1.49 -3.62
CA MET A 63 1.46 -0.18 -3.78
C MET A 63 0.89 0.34 -2.46
N ASP A 64 0.83 1.67 -2.32
CA ASP A 64 0.23 2.35 -1.17
C ASP A 64 -1.32 2.40 -1.23
N ALA A 65 -1.93 2.90 -0.15
CA ALA A 65 -3.38 3.05 -0.03
C ALA A 65 -4.00 4.06 -1.01
N GLY A 66 -3.20 4.87 -1.71
CA GLY A 66 -3.67 5.72 -2.81
C GLY A 66 -3.98 4.94 -4.09
N ASN A 67 -3.59 3.66 -4.13
CA ASN A 67 -3.77 2.73 -5.23
C ASN A 67 -4.70 1.56 -4.91
N ASP A 68 -5.37 1.60 -3.76
CA ASP A 68 -6.42 0.64 -3.42
C ASP A 68 -7.62 0.82 -4.35
N SER A 69 -7.68 0.01 -5.41
CA SER A 69 -8.79 -0.03 -6.35
C SER A 69 -8.99 -1.45 -6.89
N ALA A 70 -10.26 -1.81 -7.13
CA ALA A 70 -10.61 -3.08 -7.75
C ALA A 70 -9.94 -3.23 -9.12
N GLU A 71 -9.85 -2.17 -9.92
CA GLU A 71 -9.18 -2.19 -11.23
C GLU A 71 -7.70 -2.60 -11.13
N ASN A 72 -6.94 -2.04 -10.18
CA ASN A 72 -5.54 -2.39 -10.00
C ASN A 72 -5.36 -3.86 -9.57
N LEU A 73 -6.25 -4.35 -8.69
CA LEU A 73 -6.28 -5.76 -8.32
C LEU A 73 -6.57 -6.64 -9.54
N HIS A 74 -7.55 -6.28 -10.39
CA HIS A 74 -7.83 -7.01 -11.63
C HIS A 74 -6.63 -7.04 -12.58
N VAL A 75 -5.87 -5.95 -12.70
CA VAL A 75 -4.64 -5.93 -13.50
C VAL A 75 -3.63 -6.93 -12.94
N CYS A 76 -3.39 -6.95 -11.62
CA CYS A 76 -2.46 -7.90 -11.01
C CYS A 76 -2.88 -9.36 -11.27
N HIS A 77 -4.18 -9.67 -11.13
CA HIS A 77 -4.72 -11.00 -11.41
C HIS A 77 -4.59 -11.39 -12.90
N ARG A 78 -4.94 -10.48 -13.82
CA ARG A 78 -4.83 -10.70 -15.27
C ARG A 78 -3.39 -10.95 -15.69
N GLU A 79 -2.47 -10.15 -15.16
CA GLU A 79 -1.05 -10.22 -15.45
C GLU A 79 -0.33 -11.36 -14.71
N LYS A 80 -1.02 -12.08 -13.82
CA LYS A 80 -0.45 -13.13 -12.96
C LYS A 80 0.75 -12.63 -12.15
N ALA A 81 0.70 -11.39 -11.69
CA ALA A 81 1.71 -10.81 -10.81
C ALA A 81 1.25 -10.94 -9.35
N ASP A 82 2.17 -11.34 -8.47
CA ASP A 82 1.91 -11.31 -7.04
C ASP A 82 1.78 -9.87 -6.56
N TYR A 83 1.04 -9.62 -5.48
CA TYR A 83 0.84 -8.26 -5.00
C TYR A 83 0.72 -8.14 -3.48
N ILE A 84 1.07 -6.95 -2.98
CA ILE A 84 0.73 -6.43 -1.66
C ILE A 84 0.32 -4.96 -1.83
N ILE A 85 -0.99 -4.70 -1.76
CA ILE A 85 -1.56 -3.35 -1.89
C ILE A 85 -2.16 -2.95 -0.56
N LYS A 86 -1.70 -1.85 0.04
CA LYS A 86 -2.28 -1.36 1.29
C LYS A 86 -3.71 -0.91 1.06
N ALA A 87 -4.65 -1.38 1.87
CA ALA A 87 -6.06 -0.99 1.77
C ALA A 87 -6.29 0.43 2.31
N ASN A 88 -7.27 1.11 1.75
CA ASN A 88 -7.65 2.47 2.10
C ASN A 88 -8.84 2.48 3.08
N LEU A 89 -8.51 2.53 4.37
CA LEU A 89 -9.48 2.42 5.46
C LEU A 89 -10.22 3.72 5.80
N ARG A 90 -10.20 4.75 4.93
CA ARG A 90 -10.76 6.10 5.25
C ARG A 90 -12.22 6.10 5.68
N ARG A 91 -13.00 5.09 5.25
CA ARG A 91 -14.43 4.96 5.56
C ARG A 91 -14.71 3.82 6.54
N GLU A 92 -13.68 3.17 7.06
CA GLU A 92 -13.83 1.98 7.90
C GLU A 92 -13.48 2.31 9.36
N PRO A 93 -14.36 1.98 10.32
CA PRO A 93 -14.09 2.23 11.73
C PRO A 93 -12.99 1.30 12.25
N LYS A 94 -12.01 1.87 12.94
CA LYS A 94 -10.85 1.12 13.44
C LYS A 94 -11.24 0.09 14.50
N GLU A 95 -12.28 0.37 15.27
CA GLU A 95 -12.85 -0.49 16.31
C GLU A 95 -13.41 -1.79 15.72
N MET A 96 -13.92 -1.74 14.48
CA MET A 96 -14.34 -2.95 13.77
C MET A 96 -13.14 -3.86 13.49
N TRP A 97 -12.03 -3.28 13.01
CA TRP A 97 -10.80 -4.02 12.78
C TRP A 97 -10.19 -4.56 14.06
N LEU A 98 -10.26 -3.81 15.16
CA LEU A 98 -9.85 -4.32 16.47
C LEU A 98 -10.66 -5.57 16.86
N ARG A 99 -11.99 -5.53 16.75
CA ARG A 99 -12.83 -6.71 17.04
C ARG A 99 -12.48 -7.92 16.17
N ILE A 100 -12.25 -7.71 14.87
CA ILE A 100 -11.82 -8.78 13.96
C ILE A 100 -10.48 -9.35 14.42
N ALA A 101 -9.54 -8.47 14.77
CA ALA A 101 -8.19 -8.85 15.16
C ALA A 101 -8.14 -9.59 16.51
N GLU A 102 -8.97 -9.19 17.48
CA GLU A 102 -9.14 -9.90 18.76
C GLU A 102 -9.77 -11.28 18.58
N THR A 103 -10.61 -11.46 17.56
CA THR A 103 -11.31 -12.73 17.30
C THR A 103 -10.46 -13.70 16.48
N THR A 104 -9.71 -13.19 15.50
CA THR A 104 -9.08 -14.00 14.44
C THR A 104 -7.56 -13.86 14.36
N GLY A 105 -7.01 -12.81 14.97
CA GLY A 105 -5.59 -12.51 14.93
C GLY A 105 -4.81 -13.20 16.03
N ILE A 106 -3.50 -13.27 15.83
CA ILE A 106 -2.56 -13.66 16.87
C ILE A 106 -2.21 -12.41 17.66
N ALA A 107 -2.51 -12.42 18.95
CA ALA A 107 -2.16 -11.36 19.87
C ALA A 107 -0.71 -11.51 20.35
N CYS A 108 0.03 -10.41 20.36
CA CYS A 108 1.36 -10.32 20.94
C CYS A 108 1.44 -9.06 21.80
N GLN A 109 1.55 -9.26 23.12
CA GLN A 109 1.76 -8.16 24.04
C GLN A 109 3.23 -7.72 23.94
N GLN A 110 3.45 -6.52 23.42
CA GLN A 110 4.81 -5.96 23.25
C GLN A 110 5.34 -5.35 24.54
N ARG A 111 4.44 -4.74 25.33
CA ARG A 111 4.67 -4.22 26.67
C ARG A 111 3.33 -4.03 27.37
N GLU A 112 3.37 -3.64 28.64
CA GLU A 112 2.15 -3.25 29.36
C GLU A 112 1.41 -2.15 28.59
N GLY A 113 0.10 -2.33 28.44
CA GLY A 113 -0.78 -1.42 27.72
C GLY A 113 -0.51 -1.28 26.21
N LYS A 114 0.25 -2.18 25.58
CA LYS A 114 0.41 -2.26 24.12
C LYS A 114 0.30 -3.70 23.62
N VAL A 115 -0.74 -3.98 22.84
CA VAL A 115 -0.96 -5.27 22.19
C VAL A 115 -0.96 -5.08 20.68
N GLU A 116 -0.24 -5.93 19.97
CA GLU A 116 -0.28 -6.01 18.52
C GLU A 116 -0.98 -7.30 18.09
N TYR A 117 -1.93 -7.17 17.17
CA TYR A 117 -2.65 -8.28 16.58
C TYR A 117 -2.27 -8.39 15.11
N ILE A 118 -1.87 -9.58 14.69
CA ILE A 118 -1.51 -9.88 13.32
C ILE A 118 -2.32 -11.07 12.84
N GLY A 119 -2.96 -10.95 11.68
CA GLY A 119 -3.77 -12.04 11.14
C GLY A 119 -4.12 -11.84 9.67
N ALA A 120 -4.94 -12.75 9.17
CA ALA A 120 -5.47 -12.66 7.82
C ALA A 120 -6.93 -13.11 7.79
N ILE A 121 -7.69 -12.50 6.88
CA ILE A 121 -9.05 -12.89 6.54
C ILE A 121 -9.18 -13.06 5.03
N GLU A 122 -10.19 -13.80 4.61
CA GLU A 122 -10.61 -13.83 3.21
C GLU A 122 -11.93 -13.07 3.07
N PHE A 123 -12.01 -12.25 2.03
CA PHE A 123 -13.15 -11.37 1.78
C PHE A 123 -13.67 -11.57 0.35
N ARG A 124 -14.98 -11.67 0.20
CA ARG A 124 -15.60 -11.72 -1.13
C ARG A 124 -15.75 -10.32 -1.68
N GLU A 125 -14.92 -9.98 -2.65
CA GLU A 125 -14.96 -8.68 -3.33
C GLU A 125 -15.77 -8.79 -4.63
N LYS A 126 -16.61 -7.79 -4.91
CA LYS A 126 -17.44 -7.80 -6.13
C LYS A 126 -16.53 -7.72 -7.36
N GLY A 127 -16.79 -8.58 -8.34
CA GLY A 127 -15.99 -8.67 -9.57
C GLY A 127 -14.86 -9.71 -9.52
N PHE A 128 -14.66 -10.38 -8.38
CA PHE A 128 -13.72 -11.49 -8.26
C PHE A 128 -14.45 -12.82 -8.06
N ASP A 129 -14.05 -13.84 -8.82
CA ASP A 129 -14.64 -15.19 -8.74
C ASP A 129 -14.23 -15.94 -7.47
N ARG A 130 -13.15 -15.50 -6.82
CA ARG A 130 -12.60 -16.12 -5.61
C ARG A 130 -12.45 -15.06 -4.51
N PRO A 131 -12.57 -15.46 -3.24
CA PRO A 131 -12.24 -14.58 -2.13
C PRO A 131 -10.82 -14.04 -2.25
N LEU A 132 -10.66 -12.76 -1.96
CA LEU A 132 -9.37 -12.09 -1.87
C LEU A 132 -8.85 -12.20 -0.43
N ARG A 133 -7.53 -12.34 -0.29
CA ARG A 133 -6.88 -12.38 1.03
C ARG A 133 -6.53 -10.96 1.48
N GLN A 134 -6.88 -10.65 2.73
CA GLN A 134 -6.40 -9.48 3.44
C GLN A 134 -5.54 -9.90 4.63
N VAL A 135 -4.37 -9.29 4.77
CA VAL A 135 -3.55 -9.35 5.98
C VAL A 135 -3.75 -8.08 6.77
N PHE A 136 -3.95 -8.19 8.08
CA PHE A 136 -4.10 -7.03 8.96
C PHE A 136 -3.02 -7.01 10.05
N HIS A 137 -2.66 -5.79 10.45
CA HIS A 137 -1.86 -5.47 11.63
C HIS A 137 -2.61 -4.40 12.41
N VAL A 138 -3.09 -4.75 13.60
CA VAL A 138 -3.81 -3.84 14.49
C VAL A 138 -2.98 -3.64 15.74
N ILE A 139 -2.75 -2.39 16.11
CA ILE A 139 -2.10 -2.03 17.36
C ILE A 139 -3.13 -1.36 18.26
N HIS A 140 -3.31 -1.91 19.45
CA HIS A 140 -4.17 -1.36 20.49
C HIS A 140 -3.29 -0.90 21.66
N ARG A 141 -3.42 0.37 22.05
CA ARG A 141 -2.66 0.95 23.15
C ARG A 141 -3.57 1.59 24.18
N THR A 142 -3.35 1.24 25.44
CA THR A 142 -3.94 1.90 26.61
C THR A 142 -2.90 2.69 27.41
N ILE A 143 -1.61 2.45 27.17
CA ILE A 143 -0.48 3.16 27.76
C ILE A 143 0.46 3.63 26.65
N ASP A 144 0.80 4.91 26.63
CA ASP A 144 1.70 5.48 25.64
C ASP A 144 3.17 5.03 25.84
N ARG A 145 4.08 5.57 25.04
CA ARG A 145 5.50 5.18 25.09
C ARG A 145 6.23 5.66 26.35
N ASP A 146 5.70 6.69 27.02
CA ASP A 146 6.28 7.32 28.20
C ASP A 146 5.70 6.74 29.50
N GLY A 147 4.77 5.78 29.39
CA GLY A 147 4.15 5.10 30.52
C GLY A 147 2.86 5.76 31.01
N GLN A 148 2.36 6.79 30.31
CA GLN A 148 1.12 7.47 30.67
C GLN A 148 -0.09 6.64 30.23
N VAL A 149 -1.01 6.41 31.16
CA VAL A 149 -2.32 5.80 30.85
C VAL A 149 -3.14 6.78 30.02
N LEU A 150 -3.64 6.29 28.89
CA LEU A 150 -4.46 7.05 27.96
C LEU A 150 -5.91 7.09 28.43
N LEU A 151 -6.55 8.26 28.35
CA LEU A 151 -7.98 8.41 28.66
C LEU A 151 -8.86 7.63 27.68
N PHE A 152 -8.45 7.57 26.41
CA PHE A 152 -9.07 6.76 25.36
C PHE A 152 -7.99 5.90 24.71
N PRO A 153 -8.22 4.59 24.52
CA PRO A 153 -7.25 3.76 23.85
C PRO A 153 -6.96 4.22 22.42
N GLU A 154 -5.71 4.15 22.01
CA GLU A 154 -5.31 4.37 20.62
C GLU A 154 -5.43 3.07 19.83
N ILE A 155 -6.03 3.17 18.64
CA ILE A 155 -6.09 2.08 17.67
C ILE A 155 -5.38 2.52 16.38
N GLU A 156 -4.39 1.74 15.97
CA GLU A 156 -3.75 1.83 14.66
C GLU A 156 -4.08 0.58 13.86
N VAL A 157 -4.40 0.76 12.58
CA VAL A 157 -4.81 -0.34 11.70
C VAL A 157 -4.07 -0.19 10.38
N SER A 158 -3.41 -1.28 9.95
CA SER A 158 -2.92 -1.45 8.60
C SER A 158 -3.48 -2.74 8.01
N VAL A 159 -4.03 -2.66 6.81
CA VAL A 159 -4.62 -3.80 6.09
C VAL A 159 -3.99 -3.84 4.70
N TYR A 160 -3.76 -5.05 4.19
CA TYR A 160 -3.08 -5.30 2.93
C TYR A 160 -3.83 -6.35 2.12
N TRP A 161 -4.26 -5.99 0.92
CA TRP A 161 -4.65 -6.98 -0.09
C TRP A 161 -3.40 -7.72 -0.55
N THR A 162 -3.46 -9.05 -0.63
CA THR A 162 -2.31 -9.82 -1.13
C THR A 162 -2.71 -11.11 -1.83
N SER A 163 -1.94 -11.49 -2.86
CA SER A 163 -1.99 -12.83 -3.47
C SER A 163 -1.17 -13.86 -2.69
N LEU A 164 -0.19 -13.41 -1.91
CA LEU A 164 0.75 -14.28 -1.21
C LEU A 164 0.02 -15.17 -0.21
N ARG A 165 0.53 -16.39 -0.01
CA ARG A 165 -0.01 -17.37 0.96
C ARG A 165 0.92 -17.60 2.17
N CYS A 166 2.03 -16.87 2.25
CA CYS A 166 2.93 -16.90 3.39
C CYS A 166 2.29 -16.33 4.67
N ALA A 167 3.00 -16.42 5.80
CA ALA A 167 2.54 -15.92 7.08
C ALA A 167 2.18 -14.42 7.02
N PRO A 168 1.12 -13.96 7.71
CA PRO A 168 0.75 -12.54 7.75
C PRO A 168 1.90 -11.60 8.16
N SER A 169 2.74 -12.02 9.11
CA SER A 169 3.95 -11.28 9.51
C SER A 169 4.91 -11.06 8.36
N ARG A 170 5.12 -12.05 7.49
CA ARG A 170 5.99 -11.95 6.31
C ARG A 170 5.43 -10.98 5.26
N VAL A 171 4.10 -10.94 5.07
CA VAL A 171 3.47 -9.96 4.18
C VAL A 171 3.70 -8.53 4.69
N ILE A 172 3.56 -8.31 6.00
CA ILE A 172 3.81 -7.01 6.64
C ILE A 172 5.28 -6.61 6.49
N GLU A 173 6.21 -7.54 6.68
CA GLU A 173 7.65 -7.32 6.48
C GLU A 173 7.98 -6.93 5.03
N LEU A 174 7.54 -7.73 4.05
CA LEU A 174 7.72 -7.46 2.62
C LEU A 174 7.16 -6.10 2.20
N TYR A 175 6.05 -5.69 2.82
CA TYR A 175 5.51 -4.35 2.64
C TYR A 175 6.36 -3.27 3.29
N ARG A 176 6.90 -3.48 4.50
CA ARG A 176 7.77 -2.49 5.17
C ARG A 176 9.08 -2.26 4.41
N ASP A 177 9.62 -3.30 3.77
CA ASP A 177 10.79 -3.19 2.89
C ASP A 177 10.54 -2.28 1.67
N HIS A 178 9.30 -1.88 1.41
CA HIS A 178 8.93 -0.80 0.46
C HIS A 178 9.43 0.59 0.90
N GLY A 179 9.70 0.80 2.19
CA GLY A 179 10.11 2.09 2.78
C GLY A 179 11.42 2.65 2.23
N THR A 180 12.31 1.82 1.68
CA THR A 180 13.52 2.26 0.99
C THR A 180 13.24 3.08 -0.27
N SER A 181 12.04 2.96 -0.86
CA SER A 181 11.62 3.84 -1.96
C SER A 181 11.19 5.24 -1.52
N GLU A 182 10.82 5.47 -0.25
CA GLU A 182 10.49 6.83 0.24
C GLU A 182 11.69 7.76 0.22
N GLN A 183 12.89 7.18 0.36
CA GLN A 183 14.14 7.90 0.21
C GLN A 183 14.36 8.34 -1.24
N PHE A 184 14.27 7.44 -2.24
CA PHE A 184 14.35 7.81 -3.65
C PHE A 184 13.30 8.84 -4.09
N HIS A 185 12.11 8.78 -3.50
CA HIS A 185 11.06 9.78 -3.78
C HIS A 185 11.32 11.12 -3.13
N SER A 186 11.95 11.15 -1.95
CA SER A 186 12.36 12.40 -1.32
C SER A 186 13.51 13.03 -2.11
N GLU A 187 14.44 12.22 -2.62
CA GLU A 187 15.53 12.64 -3.52
C GLU A 187 14.96 13.25 -4.81
N ILE A 188 14.14 12.51 -5.58
CA ILE A 188 13.56 13.01 -6.84
C ILE A 188 12.68 14.26 -6.63
N LYS A 189 11.90 14.32 -5.55
CA LYS A 189 11.08 15.52 -5.26
C LYS A 189 11.94 16.74 -4.91
N THR A 190 13.05 16.52 -4.20
CA THR A 190 13.97 17.58 -3.79
C THR A 190 14.81 18.07 -4.97
N GLU A 191 15.31 17.15 -5.80
CA GLU A 191 16.18 17.47 -6.93
C GLU A 191 15.43 18.13 -8.10
N PHE A 192 14.19 17.71 -8.37
CA PHE A 192 13.40 18.23 -9.49
C PHE A 192 12.36 19.29 -9.08
N GLY A 193 12.32 19.71 -7.82
CA GLY A 193 11.46 20.81 -7.36
C GLY A 193 9.96 20.51 -7.37
N PHE A 194 9.55 19.24 -7.36
CA PHE A 194 8.15 18.83 -7.32
C PHE A 194 7.57 19.02 -5.91
N GLY A 195 7.22 20.25 -5.55
CA GLY A 195 6.55 20.58 -4.29
C GLY A 195 5.30 19.74 -4.05
N ALA A 196 5.26 19.03 -2.91
CA ALA A 196 4.12 18.40 -2.23
C ALA A 196 2.98 17.82 -3.09
N SER A 197 3.28 17.27 -4.26
CA SER A 197 2.30 16.67 -5.17
C SER A 197 2.13 15.17 -4.88
N ALA A 198 0.89 14.68 -4.90
CA ALA A 198 0.56 13.29 -4.57
C ALA A 198 1.13 12.35 -5.64
N CYS A 199 2.25 11.72 -5.29
CA CYS A 199 2.98 10.80 -6.14
C CYS A 199 2.59 9.37 -5.78
N ARG A 200 2.23 8.55 -6.78
CA ARG A 200 1.87 7.14 -6.60
C ARG A 200 3.02 6.24 -7.03
N LYS A 201 3.15 5.11 -6.34
CA LYS A 201 4.26 4.17 -6.50
C LYS A 201 3.77 2.79 -6.88
N ILE A 202 4.50 2.17 -7.79
CA ILE A 202 4.37 0.76 -8.13
C ILE A 202 5.76 0.15 -8.03
N ARG A 203 5.99 -0.80 -7.14
CA ARG A 203 7.27 -1.51 -7.09
C ARG A 203 7.09 -2.94 -7.52
N ASN A 204 7.90 -3.38 -8.47
CA ASN A 204 7.97 -4.76 -8.92
C ASN A 204 9.26 -5.37 -8.33
N GLU A 205 9.20 -6.53 -7.69
CA GLU A 205 10.38 -7.30 -7.25
C GLU A 205 10.21 -8.77 -7.60
#